data_AF-K2BT01-F1
#
_entry.id   AF-K2BT01-F1
#
_cell.length_a   1.000
_cell.length_b   1.000
_cell.length_c   1.000
_cell.angle_alpha   90.00
_cell.angle_beta   90.00
_cell.angle_gamma   90.00
#
_symmetry.space_group_name_H-M   'P 1'
#
loop_
_entity.id
_entity.type
_entity.pdbx_description
1 polymer ?
#
loop_
_entity_poly.entity_id
_entity_poly.type
_entity_poly.pdbx_seq_one_letter_code
_entity_poly.pdbx_strand_id
1 'polypeptide(L)'
;MNSDRNVHGIIVQRPLPQSIDPNAISLAINPEKDVDGFHPESKFQPPIALAVLNILEKIYDFSSNADEHNFSGWLASKKIAIVGKGETGGKPIADTFGKMDIKPEIVDSKTPNSQNLTTKADIIISAVGKANTIKHDTIKSGAMLISVGLHKGEDGKLHGDYDEEKIKNVASFYTPTPGGVGPVNVAMLLKNLVKAAEISMS
;
A
#
# COMPACT_ATOMS: atom_id res chain seq x y z
N MET A 1 10.10 -18.98 18.08
CA MET A 1 10.11 -18.57 16.67
C MET A 1 11.45 -17.98 16.26
N ASN A 2 11.93 -16.87 16.84
CA ASN A 2 13.22 -16.26 16.44
C ASN A 2 14.40 -17.26 16.41
N SER A 3 14.58 -18.02 17.49
CA SER A 3 15.68 -19.00 17.62
C SER A 3 15.43 -20.32 16.89
N ASP A 4 14.24 -20.54 16.33
CA ASP A 4 13.90 -21.79 15.65
C ASP A 4 14.40 -21.77 14.21
N ARG A 5 15.29 -22.69 13.85
CA ARG A 5 15.90 -22.76 12.52
C ARG A 5 14.92 -23.22 11.43
N ASN A 6 13.80 -23.85 11.80
CA ASN A 6 12.78 -24.28 10.84
C ASN A 6 11.75 -23.16 10.54
N VAL A 7 11.84 -22.03 11.24
CA VAL A 7 10.98 -20.85 11.02
C VAL A 7 11.75 -19.80 10.25
N HIS A 8 11.36 -19.56 9.01
CA HIS A 8 12.03 -18.60 8.10
C HIS A 8 11.39 -17.22 8.10
N GLY A 9 10.11 -17.12 8.43
CA GLY A 9 9.37 -15.86 8.47
C GLY A 9 8.40 -15.80 9.63
N ILE A 10 8.21 -14.60 10.17
CA ILE A 10 7.31 -14.28 11.26
C ILE A 10 6.38 -13.17 10.77
N ILE A 11 5.09 -13.38 10.96
CA ILE A 11 4.06 -12.37 10.76
C ILE A 11 3.33 -12.16 12.08
N VAL A 12 2.88 -10.93 12.32
CA VAL A 12 2.01 -10.62 13.45
C VAL A 12 0.73 -10.01 12.89
N GLN A 13 -0.36 -10.77 12.99
CA GLN A 13 -1.65 -10.32 12.49
C GLN A 13 -2.13 -9.09 13.28
N ARG A 14 -2.52 -8.05 12.54
CA ARG A 14 -3.05 -6.79 13.06
C ARG A 14 -4.56 -6.66 12.77
N PRO A 15 -5.31 -5.83 13.53
CA PRO A 15 -4.84 -4.98 14.63
C PRO A 15 -4.51 -5.77 15.90
N LEU A 16 -3.56 -5.27 16.69
CA LEU A 16 -3.24 -5.82 17.99
C LEU A 16 -4.28 -5.36 19.04
N PRO A 17 -4.51 -6.15 20.11
CA PRO A 17 -5.23 -5.68 21.29
C PRO A 17 -4.65 -4.35 21.81
N GLN A 18 -5.51 -3.43 22.26
CA GLN A 18 -5.10 -2.09 22.72
C GLN A 18 -4.06 -2.10 23.85
N SER A 19 -4.01 -3.18 24.64
CA SER A 19 -3.06 -3.35 25.73
C SER A 19 -1.65 -3.74 25.29
N ILE A 20 -1.44 -4.05 24.01
CA ILE A 20 -0.15 -4.49 23.47
C ILE A 20 0.47 -3.34 22.69
N ASP A 21 1.71 -2.98 23.04
CA ASP A 21 2.49 -2.00 22.28
C ASP A 21 2.96 -2.62 20.94
N PRO A 22 2.49 -2.12 19.78
CA PRO A 22 2.91 -2.63 18.49
C PRO A 22 4.41 -2.49 18.24
N ASN A 23 5.04 -1.43 18.77
CA ASN A 23 6.48 -1.21 18.58
C ASN A 23 7.30 -2.26 19.32
N ALA A 24 6.93 -2.57 20.56
CA ALA A 24 7.57 -3.64 21.33
C ALA A 24 7.47 -4.99 20.61
N ILE A 25 6.32 -5.30 20.00
CA ILE A 25 6.15 -6.51 19.20
C ILE A 25 7.03 -6.50 17.96
N SER A 26 7.03 -5.41 17.18
CA SER A 26 7.86 -5.29 15.99
C SER A 26 9.35 -5.45 16.32
N LEU A 27 9.85 -4.81 17.40
CA LEU A 27 11.25 -4.90 17.85
C LEU A 27 11.63 -6.27 18.43
N ALA A 28 10.65 -7.08 18.85
CA ALA A 28 10.91 -8.43 19.34
C ALA A 28 11.16 -9.43 18.21
N ILE A 29 10.83 -9.12 16.96
CA ILE A 29 11.01 -10.02 15.80
C ILE A 29 12.44 -9.89 15.27
N ASN A 30 13.11 -11.02 15.01
CA ASN A 30 14.41 -10.98 14.34
C ASN A 30 14.27 -10.30 12.96
N PRO A 31 15.04 -9.23 12.64
CA PRO A 31 14.94 -8.50 11.38
C PRO A 31 15.09 -9.36 10.12
N GLU A 32 15.81 -10.48 10.20
CA GLU A 32 15.99 -11.42 9.08
C GLU A 32 14.79 -12.33 8.85
N LYS A 33 13.85 -12.37 9.80
CA LYS A 33 12.61 -13.15 9.73
C LYS A 33 11.36 -12.27 9.65
N ASP A 34 11.50 -10.95 9.69
CA ASP A 34 10.38 -10.01 9.62
C ASP A 34 9.89 -9.82 8.18
N VAL A 35 9.23 -10.84 7.65
CA VAL A 35 8.73 -10.88 6.26
C VAL A 35 7.61 -9.88 5.98
N ASP A 36 7.03 -9.28 7.03
CA ASP A 36 5.98 -8.25 6.97
C ASP A 36 6.55 -6.82 7.04
N GLY A 37 7.84 -6.66 7.34
CA GLY A 37 8.59 -5.40 7.17
C GLY A 37 8.28 -4.32 8.21
N PHE A 38 7.75 -4.67 9.39
CA PHE A 38 7.42 -3.73 10.46
C PHE A 38 8.60 -3.40 11.39
N HIS A 39 9.62 -4.26 11.44
CA HIS A 39 10.84 -3.99 12.21
C HIS A 39 11.64 -2.87 11.51
N PRO A 40 12.11 -1.82 12.23
CA PRO A 40 12.87 -0.71 11.63
C PRO A 40 14.11 -1.16 10.84
N GLU A 41 14.79 -2.19 11.32
CA GLU A 41 15.95 -2.81 10.67
C GLU A 41 15.61 -4.00 9.75
N SER A 42 14.33 -4.21 9.43
CA SER A 42 13.90 -5.33 8.58
C SER A 42 14.68 -5.39 7.28
N LYS A 43 15.05 -6.60 6.85
CA LYS A 43 15.68 -6.86 5.55
C LYS A 43 14.66 -6.86 4.40
N PHE A 44 13.38 -6.71 4.72
CA PHE A 44 12.27 -6.79 3.78
C PHE A 44 11.50 -5.48 3.74
N GLN A 45 11.02 -5.12 2.55
CA GLN A 45 10.07 -4.01 2.42
C GLN A 45 8.66 -4.50 2.78
N PRO A 46 7.80 -3.62 3.35
CA PRO A 46 6.43 -3.98 3.70
C PRO A 46 5.67 -4.52 2.47
N PRO A 47 5.03 -5.70 2.56
CA PRO A 47 4.30 -6.31 1.45
C PRO A 47 3.27 -5.37 0.80
N ILE A 48 2.63 -4.53 1.60
CA ILE A 48 1.60 -3.60 1.09
C ILE A 48 2.19 -2.52 0.20
N ALA A 49 3.38 -2.03 0.52
CA ALA A 49 4.08 -1.05 -0.30
C ALA A 49 4.59 -1.67 -1.59
N LEU A 50 5.14 -2.89 -1.51
CA LEU A 50 5.53 -3.68 -2.68
C LEU A 50 4.35 -3.96 -3.61
N ALA A 51 3.17 -4.24 -3.05
CA ALA A 51 1.97 -4.49 -3.83
C ALA A 51 1.52 -3.25 -4.61
N VAL A 52 1.51 -2.08 -3.96
CA VAL A 52 1.20 -0.81 -4.63
C VAL A 52 2.21 -0.49 -5.72
N LEU A 53 3.52 -0.66 -5.46
CA LEU A 53 4.55 -0.48 -6.47
C LEU A 53 4.36 -1.43 -7.66
N ASN A 54 4.08 -2.71 -7.41
CA ASN A 54 3.88 -3.69 -8.46
C ASN A 54 2.67 -3.36 -9.34
N ILE A 55 1.57 -2.90 -8.75
CA ILE A 55 0.39 -2.44 -9.51
C ILE A 55 0.75 -1.22 -10.37
N LEU A 56 1.44 -0.22 -9.79
CA LEU A 56 1.87 0.97 -10.51
C LEU A 56 2.83 0.65 -11.66
N GLU A 57 3.75 -0.28 -11.45
CA GLU A 57 4.68 -0.76 -12.47
C GLU A 57 3.93 -1.42 -13.62
N LYS A 58 2.91 -2.24 -13.34
CA LYS A 58 2.06 -2.82 -14.40
C LYS A 58 1.28 -1.75 -15.16
N ILE A 59 0.74 -0.74 -14.48
CA ILE A 59 0.07 0.37 -15.16
C ILE A 59 1.05 1.13 -16.06
N TYR A 60 2.27 1.36 -15.58
CA TYR A 60 3.35 1.94 -16.37
C TYR A 60 3.63 1.11 -17.62
N ASP A 61 3.85 -0.20 -17.48
CA ASP A 61 4.12 -1.12 -18.59
C ASP A 61 3.02 -1.11 -19.65
N PHE A 62 1.75 -0.96 -19.25
CA PHE A 62 0.62 -0.89 -20.18
C PHE A 62 0.42 0.48 -20.84
N SER A 63 0.90 1.55 -20.20
CA SER A 63 0.66 2.94 -20.64
C SER A 63 1.83 3.56 -21.40
N SER A 64 3.04 3.03 -21.24
CA SER A 64 4.24 3.52 -21.89
C SER A 64 4.54 2.69 -23.14
N ASN A 65 4.60 3.35 -24.30
CA ASN A 65 5.13 2.75 -25.52
C ASN A 65 6.63 2.51 -25.30
N ALA A 66 7.00 1.28 -24.92
CA ALA A 66 8.26 0.52 -25.02
C ALA A 66 9.67 1.19 -24.96
N ASP A 67 9.84 2.48 -25.22
CA ASP A 67 11.15 3.08 -25.54
C ASP A 67 11.88 3.69 -24.34
N GLU A 68 11.17 3.99 -23.24
CA GLU A 68 11.81 4.37 -21.97
C GLU A 68 11.43 3.34 -20.89
N HIS A 69 12.40 2.62 -20.36
CA HIS A 69 12.24 1.71 -19.22
C HIS A 69 12.61 2.44 -17.91
N ASN A 70 11.96 3.57 -17.62
CA ASN A 70 12.23 4.38 -16.43
C ASN A 70 10.98 4.54 -15.56
N PHE A 71 10.53 3.44 -14.95
CA PHE A 71 9.39 3.43 -14.03
C PHE A 71 9.55 4.44 -12.89
N SER A 72 10.74 4.51 -12.27
CA SER A 72 10.98 5.44 -11.15
C SER A 72 10.84 6.90 -11.57
N GLY A 73 11.41 7.28 -12.72
CA GLY A 73 11.27 8.62 -13.28
C GLY A 73 9.82 8.96 -13.65
N TRP A 74 9.09 8.00 -14.23
CA TRP A 74 7.65 8.15 -14.49
C TRP A 74 6.87 8.38 -13.20
N LEU A 75 7.11 7.58 -12.16
CA LEU A 75 6.41 7.70 -10.90
C LEU A 75 6.73 9.03 -10.20
N ALA A 76 8.00 9.44 -10.21
CA ALA A 76 8.47 10.72 -9.68
C ALA A 76 7.85 11.94 -10.39
N SER A 77 7.45 11.79 -11.66
CA SER A 77 6.76 12.86 -12.43
C SER A 77 5.29 13.05 -12.04
N LYS A 78 4.69 12.11 -11.29
CA LYS A 78 3.27 12.14 -10.92
C LYS A 78 3.04 12.93 -9.64
N LYS A 79 1.90 13.63 -9.58
CA LYS A 79 1.34 14.12 -8.31
C LYS A 79 0.65 12.97 -7.60
N ILE A 80 1.21 12.53 -6.48
CA ILE A 80 0.71 11.38 -5.72
C ILE A 80 0.10 11.87 -4.43
N ALA A 81 -1.14 11.47 -4.15
CA ALA A 81 -1.79 11.64 -2.85
C ALA A 81 -1.97 10.29 -2.17
N ILE A 82 -1.46 10.16 -0.95
CA ILE A 82 -1.75 9.01 -0.07
C ILE A 82 -2.76 9.48 0.98
N VAL A 83 -3.97 8.92 0.95
CA VAL A 83 -5.06 9.27 1.85
C VAL A 83 -5.13 8.23 2.97
N GLY A 84 -4.85 8.66 4.20
CA GLY A 84 -4.67 7.80 5.36
C GLY A 84 -3.20 7.52 5.63
N LYS A 85 -2.80 7.55 6.91
CA LYS A 85 -1.42 7.35 7.37
C LYS A 85 -1.29 6.19 8.38
N GLY A 86 -2.20 5.23 8.28
CA GLY A 86 -2.21 4.06 9.15
C GLY A 86 -0.93 3.23 9.01
N GLU A 87 -0.53 2.59 10.11
CA GLU A 87 0.68 1.77 10.19
C GLU A 87 0.67 0.58 9.21
N THR A 88 -0.51 0.03 8.91
CA THR A 88 -0.68 -1.14 8.04
C THR A 88 -0.98 -0.80 6.58
N GLY A 89 -0.93 0.48 6.21
CA GLY A 89 -1.33 0.94 4.88
C GLY A 89 -0.54 2.17 4.44
N GLY A 90 -1.08 3.36 4.64
CA GLY A 90 -0.50 4.58 4.07
C GLY A 90 0.92 4.91 4.54
N LYS A 91 1.26 4.66 5.82
CA LYS A 91 2.62 4.93 6.33
C LYS A 91 3.70 4.10 5.62
N PRO A 92 3.63 2.76 5.57
CA PRO A 92 4.66 1.97 4.89
C PRO A 92 4.76 2.26 3.40
N ILE A 93 3.65 2.63 2.73
CA ILE A 93 3.67 3.05 1.32
C ILE A 93 4.44 4.37 1.17
N ALA A 94 4.14 5.37 2.01
CA ALA A 94 4.83 6.66 2.00
C ALA A 94 6.33 6.52 2.30
N ASP A 95 6.68 5.74 3.33
CA ASP A 95 8.08 5.51 3.72
C ASP A 95 8.85 4.79 2.59
N THR A 96 8.19 3.88 1.86
CA THR A 96 8.79 3.19 0.69
C THR A 96 9.01 4.14 -0.48
N PHE A 97 8.05 5.02 -0.79
CA PHE A 97 8.22 6.02 -1.84
C PHE A 97 9.34 7.01 -1.49
N GLY A 98 9.44 7.41 -0.22
CA GLY A 98 10.53 8.26 0.27
C GLY A 98 11.91 7.65 0.07
N LYS A 99 12.06 6.33 0.25
CA LYS A 99 13.32 5.60 -0.06
C LYS A 99 13.67 5.59 -1.55
N MET A 100 12.71 5.90 -2.43
CA MET A 100 12.90 6.07 -3.87
C MET A 100 13.06 7.54 -4.27
N ASP A 101 13.23 8.46 -3.31
CA ASP A 101 13.23 9.91 -3.50
C ASP A 101 11.91 10.49 -4.08
N ILE A 102 10.81 9.77 -3.92
CA ILE A 102 9.47 10.18 -4.34
C ILE A 102 8.70 10.66 -3.12
N LYS A 103 8.19 11.89 -3.16
CA LYS A 103 7.50 12.53 -2.03
C LYS A 103 6.00 12.67 -2.30
N PRO A 104 5.19 11.68 -1.91
CA PRO A 104 3.73 11.80 -1.99
C PRO A 104 3.19 12.81 -0.98
N GLU A 105 2.07 13.45 -1.32
CA GLU A 105 1.28 14.27 -0.40
C GLU A 105 0.48 13.37 0.53
N ILE A 106 0.73 13.46 1.83
CA ILE A 106 0.00 12.66 2.84
C ILE A 106 -1.23 13.43 3.30
N VAL A 107 -2.41 12.84 3.10
CA VAL A 107 -3.71 13.41 3.43
C VAL A 107 -4.33 12.62 4.57
N ASP A 108 -4.70 13.30 5.66
CA ASP A 108 -5.45 12.71 6.76
C ASP A 108 -6.62 13.62 7.19
N SER A 109 -7.34 13.23 8.25
CA SER A 109 -8.51 13.98 8.74
C SER A 109 -8.16 15.37 9.29
N LYS A 110 -6.89 15.67 9.54
CA LYS A 110 -6.40 16.97 10.02
C LYS A 110 -5.83 17.82 8.91
N THR A 111 -5.61 17.27 7.71
CA THR A 111 -5.11 18.01 6.55
C THR A 111 -6.12 19.06 6.09
N PRO A 112 -5.80 20.37 6.17
CA PRO A 112 -6.66 21.41 5.64
C PRO A 112 -6.77 21.29 4.13
N ASN A 113 -7.96 21.54 3.56
CA ASN A 113 -8.19 21.50 2.11
C ASN A 113 -7.81 20.16 1.45
N SER A 114 -8.03 19.04 2.13
CA SER A 114 -7.75 17.68 1.64
C SER A 114 -8.33 17.38 0.24
N GLN A 115 -9.50 17.97 -0.07
CA GLN A 115 -10.13 17.90 -1.39
C GLN A 115 -9.26 18.51 -2.51
N ASN A 116 -8.53 19.58 -2.21
CA ASN A 116 -7.64 20.23 -3.18
C ASN A 116 -6.47 19.32 -3.58
N LEU A 117 -5.97 18.51 -2.64
CA LEU A 117 -4.85 17.60 -2.88
C LEU A 117 -5.29 16.41 -3.75
N THR A 118 -6.46 15.84 -3.48
CA THR A 118 -7.02 14.72 -4.24
C THR A 118 -7.46 15.12 -5.64
N THR A 119 -8.05 16.30 -5.83
CA THR A 119 -8.46 16.84 -7.15
C THR A 119 -7.29 17.24 -8.06
N LYS A 120 -6.07 17.33 -7.54
CA LYS A 120 -4.85 17.63 -8.31
C LYS A 120 -3.96 16.41 -8.55
N ALA A 121 -4.23 15.30 -7.86
CA ALA A 121 -3.40 14.10 -7.91
C ALA A 121 -3.60 13.33 -9.22
N ASP A 122 -2.50 12.86 -9.80
CA ASP A 122 -2.49 11.89 -10.90
C ASP A 122 -2.70 10.46 -10.38
N ILE A 123 -2.20 10.19 -9.16
CA ILE A 123 -2.34 8.91 -8.47
C ILE A 123 -2.91 9.17 -7.07
N ILE A 124 -4.01 8.50 -6.72
CA ILE A 124 -4.59 8.51 -5.38
C ILE A 124 -4.49 7.10 -4.79
N ILE A 125 -3.76 6.95 -3.69
CA ILE A 125 -3.67 5.71 -2.92
C ILE A 125 -4.46 5.91 -1.63
N SER A 126 -5.58 5.19 -1.46
CA SER A 126 -6.45 5.34 -0.30
C SER A 126 -6.27 4.18 0.67
N ALA A 127 -5.95 4.48 1.93
CA ALA A 127 -5.59 3.54 2.99
C ALA A 127 -6.30 3.89 4.31
N VAL A 128 -7.58 4.27 4.24
CA VAL A 128 -8.39 4.69 5.39
C VAL A 128 -9.24 3.54 5.93
N GLY A 129 -9.79 2.70 5.05
CA GLY A 129 -10.70 1.62 5.44
C GLY A 129 -12.08 2.13 5.86
N LYS A 130 -12.64 3.07 5.10
CA LYS A 130 -13.98 3.63 5.34
C LYS A 130 -14.70 3.92 4.02
N ALA A 131 -16.00 3.64 4.00
CA ALA A 131 -16.88 3.95 2.89
C ALA A 131 -16.78 5.43 2.49
N ASN A 132 -16.80 5.69 1.17
CA ASN A 132 -16.85 7.03 0.58
C ASN A 132 -15.72 7.97 1.04
N THR A 133 -14.54 7.42 1.36
CA THR A 133 -13.36 8.20 1.69
C THR A 133 -12.92 9.03 0.48
N ILE A 134 -12.88 8.41 -0.70
CA ILE A 134 -12.65 9.12 -1.98
C ILE A 134 -13.98 9.20 -2.71
N LYS A 135 -14.42 10.43 -3.01
CA LYS A 135 -15.67 10.70 -3.74
C LYS A 135 -15.36 11.04 -5.19
N HIS A 136 -16.24 10.64 -6.10
CA HIS A 136 -16.07 10.86 -7.55
C HIS A 136 -15.80 12.32 -7.94
N ASP A 137 -16.38 13.28 -7.22
CA ASP A 137 -16.25 14.73 -7.42
C ASP A 137 -14.95 15.31 -6.83
N THR A 138 -14.19 14.51 -6.09
CA THR A 138 -12.89 14.88 -5.50
C THR A 138 -11.70 14.28 -6.25
N ILE A 139 -11.93 13.75 -7.46
CA ILE A 139 -10.93 13.04 -8.26
C ILE A 139 -10.59 13.90 -9.49
N LYS A 140 -9.31 14.00 -9.82
CA LYS A 140 -8.87 14.56 -11.10
C LYS A 140 -9.32 13.63 -12.23
N SER A 141 -9.96 14.17 -13.29
CA SER A 141 -10.29 13.38 -14.48
C SER A 141 -9.04 12.69 -15.03
N GLY A 142 -9.13 11.38 -15.26
CA GLY A 142 -8.02 10.54 -15.71
C GLY A 142 -7.03 10.12 -14.61
N ALA A 143 -7.31 10.37 -13.33
CA ALA A 143 -6.47 9.88 -12.23
C ALA A 143 -6.49 8.34 -12.13
N MET A 144 -5.40 7.79 -11.60
CA MET A 144 -5.30 6.38 -11.21
C MET A 144 -5.63 6.25 -9.72
N LEU A 145 -6.48 5.28 -9.37
CA LEU A 145 -6.88 5.02 -7.99
C LEU A 145 -6.45 3.64 -7.51
N ILE A 146 -5.89 3.58 -6.31
CA ILE A 146 -5.46 2.34 -5.66
C ILE A 146 -6.07 2.29 -4.27
N SER A 147 -7.03 1.38 -4.05
CA SER A 147 -7.65 1.15 -2.74
C SER A 147 -6.88 0.10 -1.95
N VAL A 148 -6.22 0.54 -0.90
CA VAL A 148 -5.59 -0.28 0.14
C VAL A 148 -6.53 -0.48 1.32
N GLY A 149 -7.32 0.54 1.66
CA GLY A 149 -8.28 0.46 2.75
C GLY A 149 -9.39 -0.54 2.44
N LEU A 150 -9.79 -1.28 3.47
CA LEU A 150 -10.87 -2.26 3.43
C LEU A 150 -11.82 -2.01 4.59
N HIS A 151 -13.11 -2.14 4.32
CA HIS A 151 -14.14 -2.12 5.35
C HIS A 151 -15.24 -3.13 5.03
N LYS A 152 -16.01 -3.52 6.04
CA LYS A 152 -17.19 -4.35 5.87
C LYS A 152 -18.39 -3.46 5.59
N GLY A 153 -19.04 -3.65 4.45
CA GLY A 153 -20.24 -2.94 4.07
C GLY A 153 -21.47 -3.43 4.81
N GLU A 154 -22.59 -2.71 4.65
CA GLU A 154 -23.89 -3.09 5.21
C GLU A 154 -24.40 -4.44 4.66
N ASP A 155 -23.98 -4.79 3.44
CA ASP A 155 -24.24 -6.08 2.80
C ASP A 155 -23.38 -7.24 3.36
N GLY A 156 -22.53 -6.94 4.35
CA GLY A 156 -21.61 -7.88 4.97
C GLY A 156 -20.39 -8.25 4.11
N LYS A 157 -20.22 -7.65 2.93
CA LYS A 157 -19.07 -7.89 2.04
C LYS A 157 -17.93 -6.91 2.31
N LEU A 158 -16.76 -7.21 1.76
CA LEU A 158 -15.60 -6.31 1.81
C LEU A 158 -15.69 -5.29 0.68
N HIS A 159 -15.50 -4.02 1.04
CA HIS A 159 -15.51 -2.89 0.13
C HIS A 159 -14.27 -2.01 0.32
N GLY A 160 -13.89 -1.31 -0.74
CA GLY A 160 -12.75 -0.39 -0.76
C GLY A 160 -13.12 1.01 -0.25
N ASP A 161 -12.20 1.96 -0.38
CA ASP A 161 -12.38 3.34 0.10
C ASP A 161 -13.15 4.26 -0.87
N TYR A 162 -13.53 3.74 -2.05
CA TYR A 162 -14.34 4.42 -3.06
C TYR A 162 -15.44 3.53 -3.63
N ASP A 163 -16.44 4.17 -4.24
CA ASP A 163 -17.51 3.53 -4.99
C ASP A 163 -17.09 3.37 -6.46
N GLU A 164 -16.75 2.14 -6.85
CA GLU A 164 -16.25 1.79 -8.19
C GLU A 164 -17.20 2.22 -9.31
N GLU A 165 -18.51 2.05 -9.11
CA GLU A 165 -19.53 2.42 -10.10
C GLU A 165 -19.58 3.92 -10.35
N LYS A 166 -19.31 4.73 -9.31
CA LYS A 166 -19.26 6.19 -9.43
C LYS A 166 -17.94 6.70 -10.02
N ILE A 167 -16.82 6.03 -9.77
CA ILE A 167 -15.51 6.51 -10.20
C ILE A 167 -15.09 6.00 -11.58
N LYS A 168 -15.68 4.91 -12.10
CA LYS A 168 -15.24 4.25 -13.34
C LYS A 168 -15.20 5.15 -14.59
N ASN A 169 -16.04 6.19 -14.63
CA ASN A 169 -16.07 7.15 -15.74
C ASN A 169 -15.17 8.38 -15.53
N VAL A 170 -14.56 8.51 -14.35
CA VAL A 170 -13.67 9.62 -13.99
C VAL A 170 -12.22 9.17 -13.97
N ALA A 171 -11.96 7.98 -13.43
CA ALA A 171 -10.63 7.40 -13.31
C ALA A 171 -10.15 6.79 -14.63
N SER A 172 -8.85 6.92 -14.93
CA SER A 172 -8.24 6.15 -16.03
C SER A 172 -7.95 4.71 -15.64
N PHE A 173 -7.77 4.47 -14.34
CA PHE A 173 -7.55 3.15 -13.75
C PHE A 173 -8.04 3.17 -12.31
N TYR A 174 -8.60 2.05 -11.83
CA TYR A 174 -8.85 1.84 -10.41
C TYR A 174 -8.68 0.37 -10.04
N THR A 175 -8.22 0.08 -8.82
CA THR A 175 -8.20 -1.30 -8.31
C THR A 175 -9.57 -1.70 -7.79
N PRO A 176 -10.12 -2.88 -8.16
CA PRO A 176 -11.38 -3.35 -7.60
C PRO A 176 -11.23 -3.85 -6.16
N THR A 177 -12.31 -3.89 -5.41
CA THR A 177 -12.39 -4.48 -4.08
C THR A 177 -13.65 -5.35 -3.95
N PRO A 178 -13.51 -6.67 -3.72
CA PRO A 178 -12.26 -7.45 -3.62
C PRO A 178 -11.55 -7.64 -4.97
N GLY A 179 -10.31 -8.13 -4.94
CA GLY A 179 -9.57 -8.54 -6.15
C GLY A 179 -8.45 -7.60 -6.60
N GLY A 180 -8.31 -6.42 -5.99
CA GLY A 180 -7.24 -5.46 -6.27
C GLY A 180 -5.97 -5.69 -5.44
N VAL A 181 -5.69 -4.78 -4.50
CA VAL A 181 -4.42 -4.77 -3.74
C VAL A 181 -4.24 -6.00 -2.85
N GLY A 182 -5.32 -6.54 -2.28
CA GLY A 182 -5.28 -7.63 -1.30
C GLY A 182 -4.52 -8.88 -1.78
N PRO A 183 -4.90 -9.51 -2.90
CA PRO A 183 -4.17 -10.66 -3.45
C PRO A 183 -2.69 -10.36 -3.77
N VAL A 184 -2.38 -9.17 -4.27
CA VAL A 184 -1.00 -8.77 -4.58
C VAL A 184 -0.18 -8.62 -3.30
N ASN A 185 -0.77 -8.06 -2.23
CA ASN A 185 -0.15 -7.97 -0.91
C ASN A 185 0.24 -9.35 -0.36
N VAL A 186 -0.66 -10.35 -0.48
CA VAL A 186 -0.35 -11.73 -0.08
C VAL A 186 0.79 -12.31 -0.91
N ALA A 187 0.79 -12.09 -2.24
CA ALA A 187 1.88 -12.54 -3.10
C ALA A 187 3.23 -11.91 -2.71
N MET A 188 3.25 -10.62 -2.37
CA MET A 188 4.47 -9.93 -1.93
C MET A 188 4.97 -10.42 -0.56
N LEU A 189 4.06 -10.76 0.36
CA LEU A 189 4.41 -11.40 1.63
C LEU A 189 5.08 -12.76 1.40
N LEU A 190 4.50 -13.60 0.53
CA LEU A 190 5.08 -14.90 0.19
C LEU A 190 6.43 -14.75 -0.52
N LYS A 191 6.60 -13.73 -1.35
CA LYS A 191 7.89 -13.38 -1.97
C LYS A 191 8.95 -13.05 -0.91
N ASN A 192 8.60 -12.25 0.10
CA ASN A 192 9.49 -11.97 1.23
C ASN A 192 9.84 -13.24 1.99
N LEU A 193 8.86 -14.13 2.24
CA LEU A 193 9.08 -15.41 2.91
C LEU A 193 10.06 -16.32 2.16
N VAL A 194 9.91 -16.45 0.84
CA VAL A 194 10.85 -17.24 0.02
C VAL A 194 12.26 -16.67 0.13
N LYS A 195 12.41 -15.35 0.00
CA LYS A 195 13.71 -14.68 0.16
C LYS A 195 14.32 -14.90 1.55
N ALA A 196 13.50 -14.86 2.61
CA ALA A 196 13.96 -15.11 3.97
C ALA A 196 14.47 -16.55 4.15
N ALA A 197 13.75 -17.52 3.56
CA ALA A 197 14.16 -18.92 3.56
C ALA A 197 15.50 -19.11 2.84
N GLU A 198 15.66 -18.52 1.65
CA GLU A 198 16.90 -18.57 0.87
C GLU A 198 18.10 -18.03 1.65
N ILE A 199 17.97 -16.87 2.30
CA ILE A 199 19.03 -16.26 3.13
C ILE A 199 19.38 -17.14 4.32
N SER A 200 18.38 -17.75 4.98
CA SER A 200 18.61 -18.57 6.17
C SER A 200 19.28 -19.92 5.87
N MET A 201 19.23 -20.36 4.61
CA MET A 201 19.76 -21.65 4.16
C MET A 201 21.13 -21.53 3.46
N SER A 202 21.58 -20.32 3.14
CA SER A 202 22.90 -20.02 2.60
C SER A 202 23.94 -19.88 3.70
#